data_AF-A0A7S2G7K7-F1
#
_entry.id   AF-A0A7S2G7K7-F1
#
_cell.length_a   1.000
_cell.length_b   1.000
_cell.length_c   1.000
_cell.angle_alpha   90.00
_cell.angle_beta   90.00
_cell.angle_gamma   90.00
#
_symmetry.space_group_name_H-M   'P 1'
#
loop_
_entity.id
_entity.type
_entity.pdbx_description
1 polymer ?
#
loop_
_entity_poly.entity_id
_entity_poly.type
_entity_poly.pdbx_seq_one_letter_code
_entity_poly.pdbx_strand_id
1 'polypeptide(L)'
;VAFRDPALRRGSYVPSVDGCEGLYVTPTLQGSRSGGIIAQAWATLMSMGEDGYARMAQETVTLVDRVKAQIAEMPELELLVEPDAAIVPIVAVPGSGVDIK
;
A
#
# COMPACT_ATOMS: atom_id res chain seq x y z
N VAL A 1 -9.85 -1.79 5.35
CA VAL A 1 -10.50 -0.48 5.18
C VAL A 1 -10.89 0.03 6.56
N ALA A 2 -10.50 1.26 6.90
CA ALA A 2 -10.93 1.94 8.10
C ALA A 2 -12.00 2.99 7.73
N PHE A 3 -12.95 3.24 8.63
CA PHE A 3 -13.99 4.25 8.45
C PHE A 3 -13.84 5.30 9.55
N ARG A 4 -14.15 6.57 9.22
CA ARG A 4 -14.13 7.67 10.19
C ARG A 4 -15.09 7.42 11.35
N ASP A 5 -16.27 6.87 11.06
CA ASP A 5 -17.32 6.61 12.04
C ASP A 5 -18.12 5.33 11.69
N PRO A 6 -18.92 4.81 12.65
CA PRO A 6 -19.73 3.62 12.44
C PRO A 6 -20.84 3.77 11.39
N ALA A 7 -21.34 4.99 11.15
CA ALA A 7 -22.39 5.20 10.16
C ALA A 7 -21.86 4.95 8.74
N LEU A 8 -20.66 5.44 8.44
CA LEU A 8 -19.97 5.13 7.17
C LEU A 8 -19.66 3.63 7.04
N ARG A 9 -19.23 2.98 8.13
CA ARG A 9 -18.96 1.53 8.12
C ARG A 9 -20.19 0.71 7.77
N ARG A 10 -21.38 1.08 8.26
CA ARG A 10 -22.62 0.35 7.96
C ARG A 10 -22.94 0.31 6.46
N GLY A 11 -22.50 1.33 5.71
CA GLY A 11 -22.64 1.34 4.25
C GLY A 11 -21.87 0.23 3.52
N SER A 12 -20.90 -0.43 4.18
CA SER A 12 -20.17 -1.56 3.57
C SER A 12 -20.84 -2.91 3.81
N TYR A 13 -21.91 -2.96 4.61
CA TYR A 13 -22.56 -4.23 4.96
C TYR A 13 -23.54 -4.62 3.86
N VAL A 14 -23.53 -5.91 3.50
CA VAL A 14 -24.44 -6.47 2.51
C VAL A 14 -25.36 -7.46 3.22
N PRO A 15 -26.59 -7.03 3.60
CA PRO A 15 -27.59 -7.93 4.15
C PRO A 15 -28.32 -8.68 3.03
N SER A 16 -28.54 -9.98 3.23
CA SER A 16 -29.49 -10.81 2.50
C SER A 16 -30.56 -11.27 3.50
N VAL A 17 -31.81 -10.92 3.24
CA VAL A 17 -32.94 -11.13 4.18
C VAL A 17 -34.01 -12.08 3.62
N ASP A 18 -34.00 -12.35 2.32
CA ASP A 18 -35.06 -13.10 1.61
C ASP A 18 -34.62 -14.52 1.19
N GLY A 19 -33.43 -14.95 1.61
CA GLY A 19 -32.88 -16.26 1.29
C GLY A 19 -33.46 -17.39 2.15
N CYS A 20 -33.49 -18.61 1.60
CA CYS A 20 -33.94 -19.81 2.32
C CYS A 20 -33.05 -20.15 3.53
N GLU A 21 -31.82 -19.62 3.55
CA GLU A 21 -30.83 -19.75 4.61
C GLU A 21 -31.11 -18.85 5.84
N GLY A 22 -32.07 -17.94 5.74
CA GLY A 22 -32.38 -16.94 6.76
C GLY A 22 -31.48 -15.70 6.66
N LEU A 23 -31.42 -14.92 7.75
CA LEU A 23 -30.66 -13.67 7.78
C LEU A 23 -29.16 -13.93 7.58
N TYR A 24 -28.60 -13.38 6.51
CA TYR A 24 -27.17 -13.40 6.24
C TYR A 24 -26.64 -11.98 6.08
N VAL A 25 -25.55 -11.65 6.78
CA VAL A 25 -24.94 -10.32 6.68
C VAL A 25 -23.43 -10.48 6.56
N THR A 26 -22.85 -9.90 5.51
CA THR A 26 -21.39 -9.83 5.35
C THR A 26 -20.88 -8.39 5.44
N PRO A 27 -19.78 -8.13 6.16
CA PRO A 27 -19.20 -6.79 6.27
C PRO A 27 -18.29 -6.41 5.09
N THR A 28 -17.96 -7.37 4.21
CA THR A 28 -17.13 -7.19 3.00
C THR A 28 -17.69 -8.05 1.86
N LEU A 29 -17.06 -8.00 0.69
CA LEU A 29 -17.52 -8.75 -0.51
C LEU A 29 -17.53 -10.28 -0.33
N GLN A 30 -16.64 -10.83 0.49
CA GLN A 30 -16.52 -12.29 0.65
C GLN A 30 -17.36 -12.78 1.84
N GLY A 31 -18.10 -13.87 1.62
CA GLY A 31 -18.74 -14.63 2.69
C GLY A 31 -17.72 -15.46 3.47
N SER A 32 -17.40 -16.65 2.97
CA SER A 32 -16.27 -17.46 3.48
C SER A 32 -14.94 -16.78 3.16
N ARG A 33 -14.03 -16.75 4.13
CA ARG A 33 -12.73 -16.08 4.01
C ARG A 33 -11.66 -16.78 4.85
N SER A 34 -10.43 -16.78 4.36
CA SER A 34 -9.30 -17.46 5.01
C SER A 34 -8.90 -16.75 6.32
N GLY A 35 -9.08 -17.44 7.45
CA GLY A 35 -8.59 -16.96 8.76
C GLY A 35 -7.06 -16.94 8.84
N GLY A 36 -6.37 -17.77 8.05
CA GLY A 36 -4.91 -17.83 8.04
C GLY A 36 -4.24 -16.53 7.61
N ILE A 37 -4.77 -15.87 6.57
CA ILE A 37 -4.22 -14.58 6.10
C ILE A 37 -4.40 -13.48 7.16
N ILE A 38 -5.52 -13.50 7.89
CA ILE A 38 -5.79 -12.56 8.99
C ILE A 38 -4.81 -12.81 10.14
N ALA A 39 -4.58 -14.07 10.50
CA ALA A 39 -3.62 -14.45 11.54
C ALA A 39 -2.19 -14.07 11.17
N GLN A 40 -1.80 -14.25 9.91
CA GLN A 40 -0.48 -13.83 9.40
C GLN A 40 -0.30 -12.32 9.47
N ALA A 41 -1.28 -11.54 9.01
CA ALA A 41 -1.21 -10.08 9.12
C ALA A 41 -1.06 -9.62 10.58
N TRP A 42 -1.81 -10.23 11.51
CA TRP A 42 -1.68 -9.96 12.94
C TRP A 42 -0.29 -10.34 13.47
N ALA A 43 0.21 -11.53 13.13
CA ALA A 43 1.52 -11.99 13.56
C ALA A 43 2.64 -11.08 13.03
N THR A 44 2.56 -10.61 11.78
CA THR A 44 3.51 -9.64 11.22
C THR A 44 3.46 -8.31 11.99
N LEU A 45 2.28 -7.77 12.28
CA LEU A 45 2.17 -6.54 13.10
C LEU A 45 2.82 -6.71 14.47
N MET A 46 2.56 -7.83 15.15
CA MET A 46 3.12 -8.10 16.48
C MET A 46 4.64 -8.36 16.45
N SER A 47 5.12 -9.06 15.41
CA SER A 47 6.54 -9.37 15.26
C SER A 47 7.37 -8.14 14.88
N MET A 48 6.82 -7.24 14.08
CA MET A 48 7.51 -6.03 13.65
C MET A 48 7.44 -4.94 14.73
N GLY A 49 6.27 -4.74 15.34
CA GLY A 49 6.04 -3.67 16.30
C GLY A 49 6.26 -2.28 15.70
N GLU A 50 6.08 -1.25 16.53
CA GLU A 50 6.26 0.15 16.12
C GLU A 50 7.72 0.42 15.70
N ASP A 51 8.68 0.02 16.53
CA ASP A 51 10.12 0.24 16.28
C ASP A 51 10.59 -0.41 14.97
N GLY A 52 10.11 -1.62 14.67
CA GLY A 52 10.46 -2.31 13.43
C GLY A 52 9.97 -1.56 12.20
N TYR A 53 8.72 -1.08 12.22
CA TYR A 53 8.19 -0.27 11.13
C TYR A 53 8.87 1.11 11.03
N ALA A 54 9.16 1.77 12.16
CA ALA A 54 9.88 3.05 12.18
C ALA A 54 11.29 2.92 11.59
N ARG A 55 12.01 1.86 11.96
CA ARG A 55 13.33 1.56 11.37
C ARG A 55 13.24 1.32 9.86
N MET A 56 12.29 0.50 9.40
CA MET A 56 12.11 0.27 7.97
C MET A 56 11.77 1.56 7.20
N ALA A 57 10.94 2.42 7.77
CA ALA A 57 10.61 3.71 7.17
C ALA A 57 11.86 4.59 7.02
N GLN A 58 12.69 4.67 8.07
CA GLN A 58 13.94 5.41 8.02
C GLN A 58 14.93 4.86 6.99
N GLU A 59 15.10 3.53 6.94
CA GLU A 59 15.92 2.84 5.95
C GLU A 59 15.43 3.13 4.52
N THR A 60 14.11 3.14 4.33
CA THR A 60 13.48 3.43 3.03
C THR A 60 13.74 4.87 2.57
N VAL A 61 13.53 5.86 3.45
CA VAL A 61 13.81 7.28 3.12
C VAL A 61 15.28 7.47 2.78
N THR A 62 16.17 6.87 3.57
CA THR A 62 17.63 6.93 3.32
C THR A 62 17.99 6.33 1.96
N LEU A 63 17.35 5.23 1.56
CA LEU A 63 17.56 4.62 0.26
C LEU A 63 17.04 5.51 -0.87
N VAL A 64 15.86 6.11 -0.71
CA VAL A 64 15.27 7.03 -1.69
C VAL A 64 16.20 8.22 -1.94
N ASP A 65 16.75 8.84 -0.90
CA ASP A 65 17.71 9.95 -1.05
C ASP A 65 18.97 9.54 -1.81
N ARG A 66 19.48 8.33 -1.56
CA ARG A 66 20.63 7.80 -2.30
C ARG A 66 20.30 7.57 -3.77
N VAL A 67 19.13 7.02 -4.07
CA VAL A 67 18.69 6.78 -5.45
C VAL A 67 18.50 8.11 -6.19
N LYS A 68 17.89 9.11 -5.55
CA LYS A 68 17.75 10.47 -6.12
C LYS A 68 19.11 11.08 -6.46
N ALA A 69 20.08 10.98 -5.55
CA ALA A 69 21.42 11.48 -5.78
C ALA A 69 22.08 10.79 -6.98
N GLN A 70 21.91 9.47 -7.13
CA GLN A 70 22.44 8.73 -8.28
C GLN A 70 21.77 9.12 -9.60
N ILE A 71 20.45 9.32 -9.60
CA ILE A 71 19.73 9.77 -10.80
C ILE A 71 20.19 11.17 -11.23
N ALA A 72 20.46 12.06 -10.27
CA ALA A 72 20.98 13.40 -10.57
C ALA A 72 22.36 13.38 -11.26
N GLU A 73 23.11 12.29 -11.16
CA GLU A 73 24.39 12.10 -11.86
C GLU A 73 24.22 11.51 -13.28
N MET A 74 23.01 11.08 -13.66
CA MET A 74 22.71 10.45 -14.96
C MET A 74 21.98 11.44 -15.88
N PRO A 75 22.67 12.08 -16.85
CA PRO A 75 22.08 13.13 -17.68
C PRO A 75 20.95 12.63 -18.62
N GLU A 76 20.85 11.33 -18.84
CA GLU A 76 19.81 10.72 -19.65
C GLU A 76 18.48 10.52 -18.90
N LEU A 77 18.49 10.68 -17.57
CA LEU A 77 17.36 10.45 -16.68
C LEU A 77 17.03 11.69 -15.85
N GLU A 78 15.77 11.85 -15.52
CA GLU A 78 15.33 12.85 -14.56
C GLU A 78 14.20 12.31 -13.68
N LEU A 79 14.01 12.91 -12.51
CA LEU A 79 12.87 12.63 -11.65
C LEU A 79 11.61 13.27 -12.25
N LEU A 80 10.54 12.48 -12.41
CA LEU A 80 9.26 13.01 -12.89
C LEU A 80 8.64 13.98 -11.88
N VAL A 81 8.78 13.66 -10.59
CA VAL A 81 8.37 14.48 -9.46
C VAL A 81 9.28 14.15 -8.28
N GLU A 82 9.48 15.12 -7.40
CA GLU A 82 10.21 14.91 -6.15
C GLU A 82 9.47 13.89 -5.27
N PRO A 83 10.11 12.78 -4.89
CA PRO A 83 9.43 11.74 -4.11
C PRO A 83 9.50 12.02 -2.61
N ASP A 84 8.35 11.97 -1.94
CA ASP A 84 8.23 12.14 -0.48
C ASP A 84 8.41 10.82 0.30
N ALA A 85 8.41 9.67 -0.39
CA ALA A 85 8.37 8.34 0.21
C ALA A 85 9.05 7.29 -0.68
N ALA A 86 8.63 6.03 -0.58
CA ALA A 86 9.31 4.87 -1.16
C ALA A 86 9.30 4.75 -2.70
N ILE A 87 8.54 5.59 -3.42
CA ILE A 87 8.37 5.49 -4.86
C ILE A 87 9.19 6.60 -5.52
N VAL A 88 10.16 6.23 -6.37
CA VAL A 88 11.00 7.17 -7.13
C VAL A 88 10.59 7.12 -8.60
N PRO A 89 9.76 8.06 -9.08
CA PRO A 89 9.34 8.09 -10.47
C PRO A 89 10.41 8.75 -11.33
N ILE A 90 10.89 8.04 -12.35
CA ILE A 90 11.90 8.51 -13.30
C ILE A 90 11.35 8.57 -14.72
N VAL A 91 11.90 9.46 -15.52
CA VAL A 91 11.67 9.54 -16.96
C VAL A 91 13.00 9.72 -17.69
N ALA A 92 13.02 9.34 -18.96
CA ALA A 92 14.15 9.61 -19.83
C ALA A 92 14.07 11.05 -20.36
N VAL A 93 15.21 11.73 -20.38
CA VAL A 93 15.33 13.05 -20.98
C VAL A 93 15.08 12.96 -22.49
N PRO A 94 14.25 13.84 -23.09
CA PRO A 94 13.98 13.80 -24.52
C PRO A 94 15.25 13.86 -25.37
N GLY A 95 15.43 12.86 -26.23
CA GLY A 95 16.60 12.76 -27.11
C GLY A 95 17.81 12.06 -26.51
N SER A 96 17.74 11.54 -25.27
CA SER A 96 18.82 10.76 -24.65
C SER A 96 19.04 9.38 -25.28
N GLY A 97 18.06 8.88 -26.04
CA GLY A 97 18.09 7.55 -26.63
C GLY A 97 17.82 6.41 -25.63
N VAL A 98 17.57 6.74 -24.37
CA VAL A 98 17.15 5.79 -23.32
C VAL A 98 15.64 5.56 -23.42
N ASP A 99 15.23 4.29 -23.53
CA ASP A 99 13.84 3.87 -23.53
C ASP A 99 13.49 3.24 -22.17
N ILE A 100 12.57 3.87 -21.44
CA ILE A 100 12.06 3.38 -20.14
C ILE A 100 10.65 2.85 -20.40
N LYS A 101 10.48 1.54 -20.21
CA LYS A 101 9.20 0.83 -20.42
C LYS A 101 8.29 0.87 -19.21
#